data_AF-A0A955MQY5-F1
#
_entry.id   AF-A0A955MQY5-F1
#
_cell.length_a   1.000
_cell.length_b   1.000
_cell.length_c   1.000
_cell.angle_alpha   90.00
_cell.angle_beta   90.00
_cell.angle_gamma   90.00
#
_symmetry.space_group_name_H-M   'P 1'
#
loop_
_entity.id
_entity.type
_entity.pdbx_description
1 polymer ?
#
loop_
_entity_poly.entity_id
_entity_poly.type
_entity_poly.pdbx_seq_one_letter_code
_entity_poly.pdbx_strand_id
1 'polypeptide(L)'
;MTTSSAIERKKNQSRENRSSSTKECEIGLIGLGVMGRNFLLNIADHGYAVAGYDKEGSQVDALAKEKNGQEIYSANKIEDFLDSLRTPRAILMLVPAGDAVDSVIDELEDHLDPGDVLIDAGNSYFKDTNLR
;
A
#
# COMPACT_ATOMS: atom_id res chain seq x y z
N MET A 1 2.01 -36.15 2.06
CA MET A 1 1.31 -35.26 1.10
C MET A 1 0.04 -34.74 1.74
N THR A 2 0.07 -33.71 2.60
CA THR A 2 -1.20 -33.15 3.14
C THR A 2 -1.12 -31.78 3.83
N THR A 3 0.04 -31.14 3.97
CA THR A 3 0.14 -29.83 4.64
C THR A 3 -0.15 -28.63 3.70
N SER A 4 0.18 -28.73 2.41
CA SER A 4 -0.04 -27.64 1.44
C SER A 4 -1.53 -27.32 1.22
N SER A 5 -2.38 -28.36 1.16
CA SER A 5 -3.82 -28.20 0.90
C SER A 5 -4.59 -27.51 2.04
N ALA A 6 -4.09 -27.55 3.28
CA ALA A 6 -4.76 -26.92 4.42
C ALA A 6 -4.47 -25.41 4.53
N ILE A 7 -3.27 -25.00 4.12
CA ILE A 7 -2.84 -23.59 4.09
C ILE A 7 -3.53 -22.86 2.94
N GLU A 8 -3.58 -23.50 1.77
CA GLU A 8 -4.24 -22.97 0.57
C GLU A 8 -5.77 -22.85 0.77
N ARG A 9 -6.38 -23.79 1.49
CA ARG A 9 -7.80 -23.71 1.90
C ARG A 9 -8.07 -22.59 2.90
N LYS A 10 -7.15 -22.29 3.83
CA LYS A 10 -7.29 -21.14 4.74
C LYS A 10 -7.14 -19.80 4.01
N LYS A 11 -6.19 -19.70 3.06
CA LYS A 11 -5.98 -18.49 2.23
C LYS A 11 -7.16 -18.25 1.28
N ASN A 12 -7.80 -19.31 0.78
CA ASN A 12 -9.03 -19.18 -0.03
C ASN A 12 -10.27 -18.89 0.81
N GLN A 13 -10.40 -19.46 2.02
CA GLN A 13 -11.53 -19.15 2.91
C GLN A 13 -11.50 -17.73 3.48
N SER A 14 -10.32 -17.12 3.67
CA SER A 14 -10.22 -15.71 4.03
C SER A 14 -10.58 -14.77 2.87
N ARG A 15 -10.31 -15.20 1.62
CA ARG A 15 -10.66 -14.45 0.40
C ARG A 15 -12.17 -14.53 0.05
N GLU A 16 -12.83 -15.67 0.29
CA GLU A 16 -14.25 -15.87 -0.06
C GLU A 16 -15.26 -15.17 0.89
N ASN A 17 -14.86 -14.74 2.09
CA ASN A 17 -15.76 -14.11 3.06
C ASN A 17 -15.86 -12.57 2.95
N ARG A 18 -15.28 -11.95 1.92
CA ARG A 18 -15.24 -10.47 1.76
C ARG A 18 -16.44 -9.85 1.04
N SER A 19 -17.60 -10.50 1.07
CA SER A 19 -18.83 -9.93 0.48
C SER A 19 -19.62 -9.08 1.49
N SER A 20 -19.15 -7.87 1.79
CA SER A 20 -20.02 -6.75 2.22
C SER A 20 -19.35 -5.38 2.06
N SER A 21 -19.54 -4.74 0.91
CA SER A 21 -19.52 -3.28 0.68
C SER A 21 -18.40 -2.39 1.28
N THR A 22 -17.22 -2.93 1.62
CA THR A 22 -16.05 -2.08 1.86
C THR A 22 -15.50 -1.66 0.50
N LYS A 23 -15.62 -0.38 0.14
CA LYS A 23 -14.90 0.18 -1.00
C LYS A 23 -13.42 -0.14 -0.82
N GLU A 24 -12.90 -1.03 -1.64
CA GLU A 24 -11.47 -1.31 -1.69
C GLU A 24 -10.76 -0.11 -2.31
N CYS A 25 -9.65 0.31 -1.71
CA CYS A 25 -8.88 1.44 -2.21
C CYS A 25 -8.24 1.07 -3.55
N GLU A 26 -8.26 1.99 -4.51
CA GLU A 26 -7.78 1.79 -5.87
C GLU A 26 -6.26 1.92 -5.98
N ILE A 27 -5.67 2.78 -5.13
CA ILE A 27 -4.24 3.08 -5.09
C ILE A 27 -3.77 3.15 -3.64
N GLY A 28 -2.64 2.51 -3.37
CA GLY A 28 -1.93 2.62 -2.10
C GLY A 28 -0.70 3.51 -2.21
N LEU A 29 -0.34 4.21 -1.13
CA LEU A 29 0.88 4.99 -1.05
C LEU A 29 1.66 4.68 0.22
N ILE A 30 2.93 4.29 0.05
CA ILE A 30 3.89 4.05 1.13
C ILE A 30 4.82 5.26 1.26
N GLY A 31 4.93 5.78 2.48
CA GLY A 31 5.71 6.97 2.81
C GLY A 31 4.83 8.20 2.92
N LEU A 32 4.33 8.47 4.13
CA LEU A 32 3.44 9.60 4.43
C LEU A 32 4.23 10.81 4.93
N GLY A 33 5.40 11.07 4.33
CA GLY A 33 6.07 12.37 4.43
C GLY A 33 5.20 13.51 3.90
N VAL A 34 5.67 14.76 4.01
CA VAL A 34 4.91 15.94 3.52
C VAL A 34 4.52 15.79 2.04
N MET A 35 5.44 15.33 1.18
CA MET A 35 5.14 15.10 -0.23
C MET A 35 4.15 13.95 -0.42
N GLY A 36 4.36 12.81 0.25
CA GLY A 36 3.50 11.64 0.12
C GLY A 36 2.05 11.90 0.54
N ARG A 37 1.82 12.57 1.67
CA ARG A 37 0.47 12.95 2.11
C ARG A 37 -0.21 13.89 1.14
N ASN A 38 0.47 14.96 0.72
CA ASN A 38 -0.10 15.90 -0.25
C ASN A 38 -0.44 15.22 -1.58
N PHE A 39 0.39 14.28 -2.03
CA PHE A 39 0.11 13.53 -3.24
C PHE A 39 -1.09 12.59 -3.07
N LEU A 40 -1.19 11.90 -1.93
CA LEU A 40 -2.32 11.03 -1.61
C LEU A 40 -3.64 11.82 -1.51
N LEU A 41 -3.61 12.96 -0.80
CA LEU A 41 -4.74 13.89 -0.69
C LEU A 41 -5.18 14.40 -2.06
N ASN A 42 -4.23 14.73 -2.94
CA ASN A 42 -4.52 15.13 -4.31
C ASN A 42 -5.18 14.01 -5.12
N ILE A 43 -4.74 12.76 -4.98
CA ILE A 43 -5.41 11.63 -5.66
C ILE A 43 -6.84 11.47 -5.13
N ALA A 44 -7.04 11.58 -3.81
CA ALA A 44 -8.37 11.52 -3.19
C ALA A 44 -9.29 12.67 -3.66
N ASP A 45 -8.76 13.88 -3.83
CA ASP A 45 -9.50 15.04 -4.36
C ASP A 45 -10.03 14.81 -5.78
N HIS A 46 -9.38 13.93 -6.54
CA HIS A 46 -9.83 13.54 -7.87
C HIS A 46 -10.84 12.37 -7.87
N GLY A 47 -11.34 11.98 -6.69
CA GLY A 47 -12.45 11.03 -6.53
C GLY A 47 -12.04 9.57 -6.44
N TYR A 48 -10.75 9.27 -6.27
CA TYR A 48 -10.26 7.90 -6.09
C TYR A 48 -10.24 7.52 -4.60
N ALA A 49 -10.61 6.26 -4.31
CA ALA A 49 -10.43 5.71 -2.97
C ALA A 49 -8.96 5.33 -2.78
N VAL A 50 -8.31 5.84 -1.73
CA VAL A 50 -6.86 5.66 -1.54
C VAL A 50 -6.49 5.21 -0.14
N ALA A 51 -5.39 4.47 -0.05
CA ALA A 51 -4.81 4.02 1.22
C ALA A 51 -3.41 4.61 1.40
N GLY A 52 -3.11 5.07 2.61
CA GLY A 52 -1.80 5.58 3.01
C GLY A 52 -1.17 4.71 4.10
N TYR A 53 0.11 4.38 3.95
CA TYR A 53 0.90 3.63 4.93
C TYR A 53 2.21 4.32 5.30
N ASP A 54 2.49 4.34 6.59
CA ASP A 54 3.79 4.73 7.14
C ASP A 54 4.07 3.96 8.44
N LYS A 55 5.35 3.63 8.69
CA LYS A 55 5.78 3.00 9.95
C LYS A 55 5.63 3.95 11.12
N GLU A 56 5.81 5.25 10.87
CA GLU A 56 5.68 6.29 11.88
C GLU A 56 4.23 6.65 12.10
N GLY A 57 3.66 6.24 13.24
CA GLY A 57 2.27 6.51 13.60
C GLY A 57 1.92 8.01 13.60
N SER A 58 2.88 8.88 13.85
CA SER A 58 2.70 10.34 13.78
C SER A 58 2.35 10.82 12.36
N GLN A 59 2.85 10.16 11.32
CA GLN A 59 2.58 10.50 9.92
C GLN A 59 1.19 10.01 9.49
N VAL A 60 0.79 8.83 9.99
CA VAL A 60 -0.56 8.28 9.84
C VAL A 60 -1.58 9.20 10.52
N ASP A 61 -1.29 9.66 11.74
CA ASP A 61 -2.13 10.61 12.48
C ASP A 61 -2.24 11.96 11.76
N ALA A 62 -1.16 12.43 11.12
CA ALA A 62 -1.17 13.65 10.32
C ALA A 62 -2.11 13.53 9.12
N LEU A 63 -2.03 12.43 8.36
CA LEU A 63 -2.93 12.16 7.24
C LEU A 63 -4.40 12.09 7.70
N ALA A 64 -4.66 11.42 8.83
CA ALA A 64 -6.01 11.29 9.38
C ALA A 64 -6.63 12.65 9.75
N LYS A 65 -5.81 13.63 10.15
CA LYS A 65 -6.25 15.02 10.41
C LYS A 65 -6.45 15.83 9.13
N GLU A 66 -5.62 15.59 8.12
CA GLU A 66 -5.59 16.38 6.87
C GLU A 66 -6.69 15.96 5.87
N LYS A 67 -7.21 14.72 5.92
CA LYS A 67 -8.14 14.18 4.91
C LYS A 67 -9.49 14.88 4.74
N ASN A 68 -9.86 15.85 5.59
CA ASN A 68 -11.02 16.75 5.44
C ASN A 68 -12.34 16.10 4.90
N GLY A 69 -12.69 14.90 5.37
CA GLY A 69 -13.90 14.18 4.96
C GLY A 69 -13.77 13.33 3.68
N GLN A 70 -12.59 13.29 3.06
CA GLN A 70 -12.27 12.40 1.94
C GLN A 70 -12.19 10.93 2.39
N GLU A 71 -12.51 10.02 1.46
CA GLU A 71 -12.39 8.57 1.64
C GLU A 71 -10.92 8.12 1.54
N ILE A 72 -10.15 8.41 2.58
CA ILE A 72 -8.75 7.97 2.73
C ILE A 72 -8.65 6.97 3.88
N TYR A 73 -8.12 5.79 3.57
CA TYR A 73 -7.70 4.80 4.55
C TYR A 73 -6.26 5.09 5.00
N SER A 74 -5.97 4.95 6.28
CA SER A 74 -4.64 5.19 6.86
C SER A 74 -4.27 4.02 7.75
N ALA A 75 -3.10 3.43 7.53
CA ALA A 75 -2.61 2.28 8.27
C ALA A 75 -1.15 2.46 8.70
N ASN A 76 -0.81 1.88 9.84
CA ASN A 76 0.57 1.77 10.33
C ASN A 76 1.07 0.32 10.39
N LYS A 77 0.30 -0.61 9.79
CA LYS A 77 0.67 -2.01 9.60
C LYS A 77 0.54 -2.35 8.13
N ILE A 78 1.53 -3.07 7.62
CA ILE A 78 1.61 -3.35 6.18
C ILE A 78 0.49 -4.29 5.74
N GLU A 79 0.10 -5.25 6.57
CA GLU A 79 -0.97 -6.21 6.26
C GLU A 79 -2.32 -5.50 6.14
N ASP A 80 -2.64 -4.63 7.10
CA ASP A 80 -3.86 -3.82 7.08
C ASP A 80 -3.92 -2.90 5.85
N PHE A 81 -2.77 -2.34 5.47
CA PHE A 81 -2.62 -1.54 4.25
C PHE A 81 -2.88 -2.37 2.99
N LEU A 82 -2.20 -3.50 2.82
CA LEU A 82 -2.33 -4.36 1.63
C LEU A 82 -3.72 -4.98 1.49
N ASP A 83 -4.36 -5.29 2.62
CA ASP A 83 -5.73 -5.78 2.67
C ASP A 83 -6.76 -4.70 2.32
N SER A 84 -6.43 -3.42 2.46
CA SER A 84 -7.33 -2.33 2.08
C SER A 84 -7.41 -2.10 0.56
N LEU A 85 -6.43 -2.62 -0.20
CA LEU A 85 -6.30 -2.39 -1.64
C LEU A 85 -7.08 -3.41 -2.46
N ARG A 86 -7.65 -2.96 -3.58
CA ARG A 86 -8.18 -3.86 -4.60
C ARG A 86 -7.04 -4.62 -5.29
N THR A 87 -7.35 -5.79 -5.84
CA THR A 87 -6.38 -6.58 -6.63
C THR A 87 -6.62 -6.43 -8.14
N PRO A 88 -5.58 -6.49 -9.00
CA PRO A 88 -4.16 -6.40 -8.63
C PRO A 88 -3.84 -5.05 -7.98
N ARG A 89 -2.96 -5.07 -6.98
CA ARG A 89 -2.61 -3.90 -6.16
C ARG A 89 -1.77 -2.93 -6.96
N ALA A 90 -2.04 -1.63 -6.81
CA ALA A 90 -1.18 -0.56 -7.31
C ALA A 90 -0.62 0.21 -6.11
N ILE A 91 0.70 0.07 -5.87
CA ILE A 91 1.38 0.59 -4.69
C ILE A 91 2.43 1.61 -5.14
N LEU A 92 2.23 2.86 -4.77
CA LEU A 92 3.16 3.95 -5.03
C LEU A 92 4.07 4.17 -3.82
N MET A 93 5.35 4.33 -4.06
CA MET A 93 6.36 4.55 -3.03
C MET A 93 6.93 5.96 -3.15
N LEU A 94 6.82 6.73 -2.06
CA LEU A 94 7.41 8.06 -1.91
C LEU A 94 8.23 8.10 -0.62
N VAL A 95 9.32 7.35 -0.62
CA VAL A 95 10.30 7.25 0.47
C VAL A 95 11.64 7.82 0.03
N PRO A 96 12.58 8.11 0.96
CA PRO A 96 13.93 8.54 0.59
C PRO A 96 14.59 7.56 -0.39
N ALA A 97 15.31 8.07 -1.39
CA ALA A 97 16.01 7.24 -2.38
C ALA A 97 17.14 6.42 -1.74
N GLY A 98 17.51 5.31 -2.39
CA GLY A 98 18.51 4.36 -1.91
C GLY A 98 17.91 3.30 -0.99
N ASP A 99 18.63 2.95 0.08
CA ASP A 99 18.32 1.82 0.98
C ASP A 99 16.88 1.80 1.53
N ALA A 100 16.23 2.96 1.68
CA ALA A 100 14.85 3.02 2.17
C ALA A 100 13.83 2.51 1.14
N VAL A 101 14.09 2.66 -0.16
CA VAL A 101 13.27 2.05 -1.22
C VAL A 101 13.44 0.53 -1.19
N ASP A 102 14.69 0.05 -1.14
CA ASP A 102 14.98 -1.38 -1.14
C ASP A 102 14.41 -2.07 0.12
N SER A 103 14.52 -1.44 1.28
CA SER A 103 13.92 -1.96 2.52
C SER A 103 12.39 -2.07 2.46
N VAL A 104 11.70 -1.19 1.72
CA VAL A 104 10.25 -1.29 1.53
C VAL A 104 9.91 -2.41 0.56
N ILE A 105 10.70 -2.59 -0.50
CA ILE A 105 10.54 -3.71 -1.45
C ILE A 105 10.70 -5.04 -0.71
N ASP A 106 11.74 -5.18 0.11
CA ASP A 106 12.00 -6.39 0.90
C ASP A 106 10.83 -6.71 1.87
N GLU A 107 10.23 -5.68 2.48
CA GLU A 107 9.05 -5.84 3.35
C GLU A 107 7.81 -6.30 2.59
N LEU A 108 7.68 -5.88 1.33
CA LEU A 108 6.55 -6.23 0.47
C LEU A 108 6.70 -7.58 -0.21
N GLU A 109 7.93 -8.07 -0.46
CA GLU A 109 8.22 -9.22 -1.31
C GLU A 109 7.38 -10.46 -0.97
N ASP A 110 7.26 -10.80 0.31
CA ASP A 110 6.50 -11.97 0.79
C ASP A 110 4.96 -11.79 0.74
N HIS A 111 4.48 -10.58 0.48
CA HIS A 111 3.06 -10.21 0.55
C HIS A 111 2.41 -9.95 -0.81
N LEU A 112 3.21 -9.71 -1.85
CA LEU A 112 2.71 -9.37 -3.18
C LEU A 112 2.19 -10.61 -3.91
N ASP A 113 1.09 -10.43 -4.64
CA ASP A 113 0.54 -11.43 -5.53
C ASP A 113 0.98 -11.14 -6.99
N PRO A 114 1.07 -12.15 -7.87
CA PRO A 114 1.39 -11.93 -9.29
C PRO A 114 0.43 -10.92 -9.95
N GLY A 115 1.00 -9.91 -10.59
CA GLY A 115 0.25 -8.84 -11.26
C GLY A 115 0.11 -7.56 -10.42
N ASP A 116 0.48 -7.59 -9.14
CA ASP A 116 0.64 -6.37 -8.35
C ASP A 116 1.73 -5.48 -8.96
N VAL A 117 1.55 -4.16 -8.85
CA VAL A 117 2.42 -3.14 -9.45
C VAL A 117 2.98 -2.25 -8.35
N LEU A 118 4.31 -2.24 -8.23
CA LEU A 118 5.05 -1.26 -7.44
C LEU A 118 5.52 -0.11 -8.32
N ILE A 119 5.40 1.11 -7.81
CA ILE A 119 5.76 2.34 -8.51
C ILE A 119 6.68 3.15 -7.61
N ASP A 120 7.97 3.16 -7.90
CA ASP A 120 8.93 4.08 -7.28
C ASP A 120 8.73 5.48 -7.88
N ALA A 121 8.13 6.38 -7.10
CA ALA A 121 7.89 7.77 -7.49
C ALA A 121 8.87 8.74 -6.79
N GLY A 122 9.87 8.21 -6.09
CA GLY A 122 10.91 8.98 -5.44
C GLY A 122 11.94 9.55 -6.42
N ASN A 123 12.92 10.28 -5.87
CA ASN A 123 14.05 10.78 -6.65
C ASN A 123 15.18 9.73 -6.72
N SER A 124 14.84 8.50 -7.10
CA SER A 124 15.78 7.39 -7.23
C SER A 124 16.69 7.57 -8.45
N TYR A 125 17.92 7.04 -8.36
CA TYR A 125 18.81 7.02 -9.52
C TYR A 125 18.37 5.92 -10.49
N PHE A 126 18.25 6.24 -11.78
CA PHE A 126 17.65 5.34 -12.77
C PHE A 126 18.31 3.95 -12.86
N LYS A 127 19.60 3.82 -12.49
CA LYS A 127 20.27 2.51 -12.48
C LYS A 127 19.76 1.60 -11.37
N ASP A 128 19.35 2.18 -10.25
CA ASP A 128 18.76 1.44 -9.13
C ASP A 128 17.37 0.94 -9.55
N THR A 129 16.59 1.78 -10.25
CA THR A 129 15.31 1.36 -10.86
C THR A 129 15.48 0.25 -11.88
N ASN A 130 16.52 0.26 -12.72
CA ASN A 130 16.77 -0.80 -13.70
C ASN A 130 17.20 -2.13 -13.07
N LEU A 131 17.71 -2.12 -11.85
CA LEU A 131 18.13 -3.32 -11.13
C LEU A 131 16.96 -4.05 -10.47
N ARG A 132 15.94 -3.29 -10.06
CA ARG A 132 14.69 -3.75 -9.43
C ARG A 132 13.74 -4.34 -10.48
#